data_AF-A0A7I9XY49-F1
#
_entry.id   AF-A0A7I9XY49-F1
#
_cell.length_a   1.000
_cell.length_b   1.000
_cell.length_c   1.000
_cell.angle_alpha   90.00
_cell.angle_beta   90.00
_cell.angle_gamma   90.00
#
_symmetry.space_group_name_H-M   'P 1'
#
loop_
_entity.id
_entity.type
_entity.pdbx_description
1 polymer ?
#
loop_
_entity_poly.entity_id
_entity_poly.type
_entity_poly.pdbx_seq_one_letter_code
_entity_poly.pdbx_strand_id
1 'polypeptide(L)'
;MTSYPGADTLGVVTKAPTGRVDAMNQPITTESVVWVYGCVFEPVTHISAIEKQTDTITSAEQAWAFLPYVAGVGVPGVDDNGDQVAATITNSCWIRPRRADPQAQRDYKVLGLPQIHYDIDGLPDHVLVNCEWRAG
;
A
#
# COMPACT_ATOMS: atom_id res chain seq x y z
N MET A 1 -20.72 6.33 -12.80
CA MET A 1 -19.67 6.59 -11.80
C MET A 1 -19.96 5.70 -10.61
N THR A 2 -19.13 4.68 -10.38
CA THR A 2 -19.16 3.89 -9.16
C THR A 2 -18.71 4.79 -8.01
N SER A 3 -19.57 5.02 -7.01
CA SER A 3 -19.19 5.74 -5.81
C SER A 3 -18.42 4.79 -4.91
N TYR A 4 -17.12 5.02 -4.75
CA TYR A 4 -16.31 4.23 -3.83
C TYR A 4 -16.53 4.73 -2.39
N PRO A 5 -16.53 3.83 -1.39
CA PRO A 5 -16.86 4.18 -0.01
C PRO A 5 -15.77 4.99 0.69
N GLY A 6 -14.51 4.88 0.27
CA GLY A 6 -13.37 5.56 0.88
C GLY A 6 -13.07 6.94 0.28
N ALA A 7 -12.52 7.85 1.09
CA ALA A 7 -12.10 9.19 0.66
C ALA A 7 -10.61 9.29 0.31
N ASP A 8 -9.80 8.29 0.69
CA ASP A 8 -8.36 8.33 0.48
C ASP A 8 -7.99 7.88 -0.93
N THR A 9 -6.84 8.38 -1.39
CA THR A 9 -6.17 7.89 -2.60
C THR A 9 -4.86 7.26 -2.20
N LEU A 10 -4.61 6.02 -2.62
CA LEU A 10 -3.41 5.25 -2.28
C LEU A 10 -2.63 4.91 -3.53
N GLY A 11 -1.32 5.12 -3.49
CA GLY A 11 -0.39 4.63 -4.50
C GLY A 11 0.07 3.22 -4.15
N VAL A 12 -0.12 2.28 -5.08
CA VAL A 12 0.57 0.99 -5.06
C VAL A 12 1.91 1.20 -5.74
N VAL A 13 2.98 1.27 -4.95
CA VAL A 13 4.33 1.54 -5.43
C VAL A 13 5.04 0.23 -5.67
N THR A 14 5.65 0.09 -6.85
CA THR A 14 6.62 -0.97 -7.14
C THR A 14 7.98 -0.36 -7.40
N LYS A 15 9.04 -1.03 -6.91
CA LYS A 15 10.43 -0.60 -7.10
C LYS A 15 11.14 -1.63 -7.95
N ALA A 16 11.49 -1.24 -9.17
CA ALA A 16 12.21 -2.10 -10.11
C ALA A 16 13.70 -1.75 -10.12
N PRO A 17 14.61 -2.73 -10.14
CA PRO A 17 16.04 -2.46 -10.25
C PRO A 17 16.34 -1.84 -11.63
N THR A 18 17.17 -0.81 -11.65
CA THR A 18 17.61 -0.15 -12.88
C THR A 18 18.76 -0.89 -13.59
N GLY A 19 19.27 -1.96 -12.98
CA GLY A 19 20.49 -2.65 -13.41
C GLY A 19 21.79 -1.93 -13.04
N ARG A 20 21.72 -0.81 -12.30
CA ARG A 20 22.87 -0.07 -11.79
C ARG A 20 22.98 -0.23 -10.26
N VAL A 21 24.19 -0.03 -9.75
CA VAL A 21 24.48 0.03 -8.31
C VAL A 21 25.03 1.40 -7.93
N ASP A 22 24.82 1.80 -6.68
CA ASP A 22 25.36 3.04 -6.11
C ASP A 22 26.81 2.88 -5.62
N ALA A 23 27.36 3.92 -4.99
CA ALA A 23 28.73 3.93 -4.47
C ALA A 23 28.96 2.93 -3.31
N MET A 24 27.89 2.43 -2.68
CA MET A 24 27.92 1.40 -1.63
C MET A 24 27.59 0.01 -2.20
N ASN A 25 27.57 -0.14 -3.53
CA ASN A 25 27.22 -1.36 -4.24
C ASN A 25 25.77 -1.83 -3.99
N GLN A 26 24.86 -0.91 -3.64
CA GLN A 26 23.44 -1.19 -3.48
C GLN A 26 22.69 -0.96 -4.81
N PRO A 27 21.70 -1.81 -5.18
CA PRO A 27 20.93 -1.61 -6.40
C PRO A 27 20.16 -0.29 -6.41
N ILE A 28 20.36 0.51 -7.45
CA ILE A 28 19.54 1.69 -7.71
C ILE A 28 18.19 1.22 -8.26
N THR A 29 17.10 1.64 -7.64
CA THR A 29 15.74 1.31 -8.05
C THR A 29 15.03 2.52 -8.65
N THR A 30 14.10 2.24 -9.57
CA THR A 30 13.13 3.22 -10.05
C THR A 30 11.75 2.84 -9.54
N GLU A 31 10.95 3.84 -9.19
CA GLU A 31 9.59 3.62 -8.73
C GLU A 31 8.61 3.71 -9.90
N SER A 32 7.54 2.93 -9.83
CA SER A 32 6.32 3.17 -10.60
C SER A 32 5.14 3.11 -9.64
N VAL A 33 4.14 3.97 -9.86
CA VAL A 33 3.00 4.10 -8.95
C VAL A 33 1.70 3.92 -9.71
N VAL A 34 0.82 3.08 -9.16
CA VAL A 34 -0.58 2.99 -9.58
C VAL A 34 -1.45 3.60 -8.50
N TRP A 35 -2.14 4.69 -8.83
CA TRP A 35 -3.02 5.41 -7.91
C TRP A 35 -4.42 4.82 -7.90
N VAL A 36 -4.86 4.35 -6.74
CA VAL A 36 -6.18 3.81 -6.48
C VAL A 36 -6.98 4.84 -5.69
N TYR A 37 -8.12 5.23 -6.23
CA TYR A 37 -9.06 6.13 -5.57
C TYR A 37 -10.13 5.33 -4.81
N GLY A 38 -10.71 5.91 -3.77
CA GLY A 38 -11.82 5.26 -3.05
C GLY A 38 -11.38 4.37 -1.90
N CYS A 39 -10.17 4.57 -1.40
CA CYS A 39 -9.55 3.73 -0.39
C CYS A 39 -9.83 4.23 1.03
N VAL A 40 -9.58 3.37 2.00
CA VAL A 40 -9.45 3.72 3.43
C VAL A 40 -8.06 3.32 3.88
N PHE A 41 -7.36 4.22 4.58
CA PHE A 41 -6.03 3.94 5.12
C PHE A 41 -5.90 4.44 6.55
N GLU A 42 -5.55 3.53 7.45
CA GLU A 42 -5.40 3.84 8.87
C GLU A 42 -4.08 3.29 9.41
N PRO A 43 -3.18 4.18 9.87
CA PRO A 43 -2.10 3.80 10.77
C PRO A 43 -2.68 3.30 12.08
N VAL A 44 -2.25 2.11 12.51
CA VAL A 44 -2.60 1.55 13.81
C VAL A 44 -1.70 2.22 14.85
N THR A 45 -2.19 3.31 15.42
CA THR A 45 -1.48 4.10 16.45
C THR A 45 -1.35 3.38 17.79
N HIS A 46 -1.99 2.23 17.97
CA HIS A 46 -1.95 1.42 19.19
C HIS A 46 -1.83 -0.07 18.89
N ILE A 47 -0.59 -0.54 18.72
CA ILE A 47 -0.26 -1.95 19.06
C ILE A 47 0.42 -1.93 20.42
N SER A 48 -0.38 -1.71 21.46
CA SER A 48 -0.21 -2.49 22.67
C SER A 48 -0.66 -3.91 22.32
N ALA A 49 0.18 -4.92 22.57
CA ALA A 49 -0.08 -6.38 22.41
C ALA A 49 0.47 -7.09 21.16
N ILE A 50 1.57 -6.62 20.59
CA ILE A 50 2.66 -7.58 20.29
C ILE A 50 3.64 -7.37 21.43
N GLU A 51 3.93 -8.40 22.20
CA GLU A 51 5.00 -8.38 23.19
C GLU A 51 6.33 -8.18 22.46
N LYS A 52 6.64 -6.93 22.08
CA LYS A 52 7.93 -6.53 21.56
C LYS A 52 8.88 -6.48 22.76
N GLN A 53 9.37 -7.64 23.17
CA GLN A 53 10.56 -7.71 24.01
C GLN A 53 11.77 -7.41 23.12
N THR A 54 11.96 -6.14 22.77
CA THR A 54 13.11 -5.69 21.97
C THR A 54 13.75 -4.51 22.66
N ASP A 55 15.04 -4.63 22.99
CA ASP A 55 15.88 -3.59 23.63
C ASP A 55 16.21 -2.40 22.69
N THR A 56 15.46 -2.24 21.60
CA THR A 56 15.73 -1.27 20.54
C THR A 56 14.46 -0.47 20.26
N ILE A 57 14.52 0.85 20.49
CA ILE A 57 13.49 1.78 20.03
C ILE A 57 13.56 1.79 18.50
N THR A 58 12.65 1.07 17.86
CA THR A 58 12.45 1.16 16.41
C THR A 58 11.20 2.01 16.17
N SER A 59 11.36 3.14 15.49
CA SER A 59 10.22 3.91 14.99
C SER A 59 9.57 3.12 13.86
N ALA A 60 8.68 2.20 14.22
CA ALA A 60 7.90 1.38 13.31
C ALA A 60 6.42 1.69 13.52
N GLU A 61 5.68 1.83 12.42
CA GLU A 61 4.25 2.12 12.40
C GLU A 61 3.55 1.10 11.51
N GLN A 62 2.64 0.33 12.09
CA GLN A 62 1.80 -0.58 11.31
C GLN A 62 0.56 0.15 10.84
N ALA A 63 0.06 -0.23 9.68
CA ALA A 63 -1.14 0.34 9.08
C ALA A 63 -1.90 -0.74 8.31
N TRP A 64 -3.17 -0.50 8.08
CA TRP A 64 -3.97 -1.28 7.16
C TRP A 64 -4.61 -0.39 6.11
N ALA A 65 -4.90 -0.98 4.95
CA ALA A 65 -5.54 -0.33 3.83
C ALA A 65 -6.69 -1.19 3.29
N PHE A 66 -7.83 -0.57 3.06
CA PHE A 66 -8.90 -1.12 2.23
C PHE A 66 -8.83 -0.47 0.85
N LEU A 67 -8.69 -1.31 -0.18
CA LEU A 67 -8.73 -0.89 -1.57
C LEU A 67 -9.97 -1.47 -2.25
N PRO A 68 -10.67 -0.69 -3.08
CA PRO A 68 -11.83 -1.19 -3.80
C PRO A 68 -11.44 -2.35 -4.72
N TYR A 69 -12.33 -3.32 -4.84
CA TYR A 69 -12.15 -4.46 -5.74
C TYR A 69 -13.34 -4.57 -6.69
N VAL A 70 -13.05 -4.81 -7.96
CA VAL A 70 -14.07 -5.06 -8.98
C VAL A 70 -13.89 -6.48 -9.50
N ALA A 71 -14.91 -7.32 -9.31
CA ALA A 71 -14.88 -8.70 -9.77
C ALA A 71 -14.57 -8.80 -11.27
N GLY A 72 -13.58 -9.64 -11.62
CA GLY A 72 -13.10 -9.82 -12.99
C GLY A 72 -12.12 -8.75 -13.50
N VAL A 73 -11.92 -7.66 -12.75
CA VAL A 73 -10.99 -6.57 -13.11
C VAL A 73 -9.82 -6.49 -12.11
N GLY A 74 -10.09 -6.65 -10.82
CA GLY A 74 -9.11 -6.48 -9.74
C GLY A 74 -9.27 -5.12 -9.04
N VAL A 75 -8.18 -4.59 -8.48
CA VAL A 75 -8.15 -3.27 -7.85
C VAL A 75 -7.98 -2.21 -8.93
N PRO A 76 -8.98 -1.35 -9.22
CA PRO A 76 -8.88 -0.38 -10.31
C PRO A 76 -7.98 0.80 -9.91
N GLY A 77 -7.08 1.20 -10.79
CA GLY A 77 -6.19 2.34 -10.57
C GLY A 77 -5.82 3.07 -11.84
N VAL A 78 -5.01 4.12 -11.68
CA VAL A 78 -4.49 4.96 -12.76
C VAL A 78 -2.98 5.05 -12.61
N ASP A 79 -2.23 4.73 -13.67
CA ASP A 79 -0.78 4.82 -13.66
C ASP A 79 -0.27 6.26 -13.85
N ASP A 80 1.06 6.43 -13.87
CA ASP A 80 1.70 7.74 -14.03
C ASP A 80 1.48 8.38 -15.42
N ASN A 81 1.01 7.62 -16.42
CA ASN A 81 0.65 8.15 -17.75
C ASN A 81 -0.82 8.59 -17.81
N GLY A 82 -1.61 8.30 -16.78
CA GLY A 82 -3.05 8.55 -16.76
C GLY A 82 -3.87 7.39 -17.32
N ASP A 83 -3.26 6.24 -17.61
CA ASP A 83 -3.94 5.07 -18.15
C ASP A 83 -4.61 4.27 -17.04
N GLN A 84 -5.81 3.74 -17.32
CA GLN A 84 -6.53 2.86 -16.40
C GLN A 84 -5.89 1.48 -16.38
N VAL A 85 -5.46 1.04 -15.19
CA VAL A 85 -4.77 -0.24 -14.98
C VAL A 85 -5.26 -0.93 -13.72
N ALA A 86 -5.20 -2.26 -13.68
CA ALA A 86 -5.45 -3.02 -12.46
C ALA A 86 -4.19 -3.02 -11.58
N ALA A 87 -4.29 -2.49 -10.36
CA ALA A 87 -3.19 -2.49 -9.41
C ALA A 87 -2.91 -3.92 -8.92
N THR A 88 -1.68 -4.39 -9.12
CA THR A 88 -1.22 -5.67 -8.58
C THR A 88 -0.53 -5.42 -7.25
N ILE A 89 -1.08 -5.97 -6.17
CA ILE A 89 -0.55 -5.81 -4.82
C ILE A 89 0.11 -7.11 -4.39
N THR A 90 1.38 -7.04 -4.01
CA THR A 90 2.14 -8.19 -3.48
C THR A 90 3.05 -7.73 -2.35
N ASN A 91 3.71 -8.68 -1.68
CA ASN A 91 4.76 -8.39 -0.70
C ASN A 91 5.94 -7.59 -1.27
N SER A 92 6.11 -7.52 -2.59
CA SER A 92 7.14 -6.67 -3.21
C SER A 92 6.71 -5.20 -3.30
N CYS A 93 5.43 -4.88 -3.06
CA CYS A 93 4.89 -3.52 -3.18
C CYS A 93 5.03 -2.70 -1.88
N TRP A 94 4.74 -1.41 -2.00
CA TRP A 94 4.49 -0.48 -0.90
C TRP A 94 3.18 0.26 -1.12
N ILE A 95 2.53 0.67 -0.02
CA ILE A 95 1.33 1.51 -0.02
C ILE A 95 1.74 2.93 0.36
N ARG A 96 1.42 3.89 -0.51
CA ARG A 96 1.72 5.32 -0.34
C ARG A 96 0.42 6.12 -0.23
N PRO A 97 0.04 6.62 0.95
CA PRO A 97 -1.14 7.47 1.06
C PRO A 97 -0.87 8.82 0.39
N ARG A 98 -1.79 9.26 -0.48
CA ARG A 98 -1.71 10.58 -1.10
C ARG A 98 -2.12 11.63 -0.07
N ARG A 99 -1.13 12.31 0.52
CA ARG A 99 -1.31 13.38 1.49
C ARG A 99 -0.67 14.67 0.97
N ALA A 100 -1.10 15.82 1.47
CA ALA A 100 -0.56 17.12 1.07
C ALA A 100 0.85 17.39 1.65
N ASP A 101 1.16 16.77 2.79
CA ASP A 101 2.46 16.86 3.46
C ASP A 101 3.37 15.70 3.03
N PRO A 102 4.56 15.97 2.45
CA PRO A 102 5.54 14.94 2.13
C PRO A 102 5.93 14.06 3.32
N GLN A 103 5.94 14.58 4.56
CA GLN A 103 6.24 13.77 5.74
C GLN A 103 5.12 12.79 6.08
N ALA A 104 3.89 13.08 5.66
CA ALA A 104 2.72 12.21 5.81
C ALA A 104 2.55 11.24 4.63
N GLN A 105 3.33 11.39 3.56
CA GLN A 105 3.33 10.54 2.36
C GLN A 105 4.40 9.44 2.46
N ARG A 106 4.40 8.70 3.58
CA ARG A 106 5.36 7.62 3.82
C ARG A 106 4.99 6.36 3.03
N ASP A 107 6.01 5.62 2.61
CA ASP A 107 5.81 4.31 1.98
C ASP A 107 5.71 3.21 3.04
N TYR A 108 4.56 2.56 3.13
CA TYR A 108 4.34 1.42 4.02
C TYR A 108 4.57 0.12 3.25
N LYS A 109 5.49 -0.71 3.71
CA LYS A 109 5.78 -1.99 3.09
C LYS A 109 4.61 -2.95 3.28
N VAL A 110 4.15 -3.60 2.22
CA VAL A 110 3.10 -4.63 2.32
C VAL A 110 3.60 -5.81 3.16
N LEU A 111 2.77 -6.23 4.12
CA LEU A 111 3.01 -7.36 5.01
C LEU A 111 1.97 -8.46 4.77
N GLY A 112 2.44 -9.61 4.31
CA GLY A 112 1.58 -10.75 4.03
C GLY A 112 0.80 -10.62 2.72
N LEU A 113 0.05 -11.66 2.39
CA LEU A 113 -0.74 -11.66 1.16
C LEU A 113 -1.99 -10.78 1.32
N PRO A 114 -2.33 -9.95 0.32
CA PRO A 114 -3.58 -9.23 0.30
C PRO A 114 -4.78 -10.18 0.39
N GLN A 115 -5.81 -9.78 1.13
CA GLN A 115 -7.00 -10.60 1.37
C GLN A 115 -8.20 -9.99 0.67
N ILE A 116 -8.89 -10.76 -0.16
CA ILE A 116 -10.17 -10.33 -0.74
C ILE A 116 -11.25 -10.59 0.30
N HIS A 117 -12.00 -9.55 0.62
CA HIS A 117 -13.18 -9.63 1.45
C HIS A 117 -14.43 -9.59 0.58
N TYR A 118 -15.46 -10.27 1.08
CA TYR A 118 -16.72 -10.46 0.38
C TYR A 118 -17.83 -9.77 1.17
N ASP A 119 -18.80 -9.22 0.46
CA ASP A 119 -20.01 -8.66 1.06
C ASP A 119 -20.96 -9.75 1.60
N ILE A 120 -22.11 -9.33 2.13
CA ILE A 120 -23.12 -10.24 2.69
C ILE A 120 -23.73 -11.19 1.64
N ASP A 121 -23.68 -10.81 0.37
CA ASP A 121 -24.19 -11.60 -0.76
C ASP A 121 -23.09 -12.51 -1.35
N GLY A 122 -21.88 -12.48 -0.80
CA GLY A 122 -20.75 -13.29 -1.21
C GLY A 122 -20.02 -12.77 -2.45
N LEU A 123 -20.22 -11.50 -2.82
CA LEU A 123 -19.50 -10.86 -3.93
C LEU A 123 -18.18 -10.25 -3.42
N PRO A 124 -17.07 -10.38 -4.18
CA PRO A 124 -15.84 -9.66 -3.88
C PRO A 124 -16.08 -8.15 -3.83
N ASP A 125 -15.70 -7.50 -2.73
CA ASP A 125 -15.98 -6.07 -2.50
C ASP A 125 -14.69 -5.25 -2.34
N HIS A 126 -13.79 -5.68 -1.47
CA HIS A 126 -12.54 -4.95 -1.20
C HIS A 126 -11.36 -5.86 -0.94
N VAL A 127 -10.16 -5.31 -1.10
CA VAL A 127 -8.89 -5.93 -0.71
C VAL A 127 -8.40 -5.29 0.58
N LEU A 128 -8.21 -6.11 1.61
CA LEU A 128 -7.51 -5.73 2.83
C LEU A 128 -6.01 -5.98 2.66
N VAL A 129 -5.21 -4.95 2.95
CA VAL A 129 -3.74 -5.01 2.93
C VAL A 129 -3.23 -4.56 4.28
N ASN A 130 -2.40 -5.40 4.92
CA ASN A 130 -1.61 -5.00 6.07
C ASN A 130 -0.26 -4.46 5.58
N CYS A 131 0.26 -3.43 6.24
CA CYS A 131 1.52 -2.82 5.87
C CYS A 131 2.24 -2.18 7.07
N GLU A 132 3.53 -1.95 6.94
CA GLU A 132 4.37 -1.36 7.99
C GLU A 132 5.37 -0.37 7.39
N TRP A 133 5.45 0.79 8.03
CA TRP A 133 6.54 1.72 7.84
C TRP A 133 7.59 1.50 8.94
N ARG A 134 8.87 1.59 8.59
CA ARG A 134 9.98 1.63 9.54
C ARG A 134 10.89 2.80 9.20
N ALA A 135 11.32 3.55 10.20
CA ALA A 135 12.42 4.49 10.05
C ALA A 135 13.70 3.73 9.68
N GLY A 136 14.37 4.21 8.64
CA GLY A 136 15.72 3.78 8.24
C GLY A 136 16.77 4.71 8.81
#